data_AF-A0A7W0L1F9-F1
#
_entry.id   AF-A0A7W0L1F9-F1
#
_cell.length_a   1.000
_cell.length_b   1.000
_cell.length_c   1.000
_cell.angle_alpha   90.00
_cell.angle_beta   90.00
_cell.angle_gamma   90.00
#
_symmetry.space_group_name_H-M   'P 1'
#
loop_
_entity.id
_entity.type
_entity.pdbx_description
1 polymer ?
#
loop_
_entity_poly.entity_id
_entity_poly.type
_entity_poly.pdbx_seq_one_letter_code
_entity_poly.pdbx_strand_id
1 'polypeptide(L)' 'MAKVSIVTLGCPKNAVDSEGLGGLLAARGHEVSDEVDDAEVVLVNTCGFIDPAR' A
#
# COMPACT_ATOMS: atom_id res chain seq x y z
N MET A 1 9.59 -9.94 11.09
CA MET A 1 8.94 -8.72 10.57
C MET A 1 8.77 -8.93 9.08
N ALA A 2 7.60 -8.60 8.53
CA ALA A 2 7.30 -8.90 7.14
C ALA A 2 7.66 -7.75 6.20
N LYS A 3 8.11 -8.06 4.99
CA LYS A 3 8.26 -7.12 3.88
C LYS A 3 6.94 -6.92 3.16
N VAL A 4 6.47 -5.68 3.07
CA VAL A 4 5.13 -5.32 2.60
C VAL A 4 5.23 -4.38 1.41
N SER A 5 4.55 -4.69 0.31
CA SER A 5 4.36 -3.76 -0.81
C SER A 5 2.94 -3.20 -0.80
N ILE A 6 2.80 -1.90 -1.05
CA ILE A 6 1.51 -1.21 -1.10
C ILE A 6 1.18 -0.84 -2.55
N VAL A 7 0.19 -1.53 -3.12
CA VAL A 7 -0.34 -1.18 -4.44
C VAL A 7 -1.49 -0.21 -4.25
N THR A 8 -1.34 1.00 -4.79
CA THR A 8 -2.35 2.04 -4.68
C THR A 8 -3.13 2.15 -5.99
N LEU A 9 -4.44 1.96 -5.90
CA LEU A 9 -5.40 2.15 -6.97
C LEU A 9 -6.39 3.24 -6.57
N GLY A 10 -6.93 3.92 -7.58
CA GLY A 10 -8.00 4.89 -7.38
C GLY A 10 -7.55 6.33 -7.53
N CYS A 11 -7.73 7.16 -6.50
CA CYS A 11 -7.56 8.61 -6.59
C CYS A 11 -6.42 9.14 -5.71
N PRO A 12 -6.04 10.43 -5.80
CA PRO A 12 -4.96 11.01 -5.00
C PRO A 12 -5.13 10.84 -3.48
N LYS A 13 -6.36 10.67 -2.99
CA LYS A 13 -6.61 10.36 -1.58
C LYS A 13 -6.01 9.00 -1.19
N ASN A 14 -6.16 7.98 -2.04
CA ASN A 14 -5.57 6.67 -1.78
C ASN A 14 -4.03 6.75 -1.73
N ALA A 15 -3.40 7.62 -2.51
CA ALA A 15 -1.95 7.82 -2.45
C ALA A 15 -1.50 8.39 -1.10
N VAL A 16 -2.16 9.45 -0.62
CA VAL A 16 -1.87 10.05 0.70
C VAL A 16 -2.12 9.03 1.83
N ASP A 17 -3.21 8.27 1.73
CA ASP A 17 -3.53 7.22 2.71
C ASP A 17 -2.45 6.11 2.71
N SER A 18 -1.96 5.71 1.53
CA SER A 18 -0.89 4.71 1.37
C SER A 18 0.45 5.17 1.93
N GLU A 19 0.82 6.44 1.79
CA GLU A 19 2.02 7.02 2.44
C GLU A 19 1.91 6.90 3.96
N GLY A 20 0.74 7.25 4.52
CA GLY A 20 0.47 7.10 5.96
C GLY A 20 0.54 5.64 6.42
N LEU A 21 -0.03 4.71 5.65
CA LEU A 21 0.05 3.28 5.92
C LEU A 21 1.50 2.77 5.91
N GLY A 22 2.30 3.19 4.94
CA GLY A 22 3.73 2.87 4.86
C GLY A 22 4.49 3.35 6.10
N GLY A 23 4.25 4.59 6.53
CA GLY A 23 4.83 5.13 7.76
C GLY A 23 4.46 4.33 9.01
N LEU A 24 3.19 3.90 9.13
CA LEU A 24 2.72 3.09 10.27
C LEU A 24 3.30 1.67 10.29
N LEU A 25 3.53 1.08 9.11
CA LEU A 25 4.18 -0.23 8.96
C LEU A 25 5.66 -0.14 9.32
N ALA A 26 6.37 0.86 8.79
CA ALA A 26 7.77 1.12 9.12
C ALA A 26 7.98 1.39 10.63
N ALA A 27 7.09 2.18 11.25
CA ALA A 27 7.13 2.44 12.69
C ALA A 27 6.90 1.18 13.55
N ARG A 28 6.27 0.14 12.99
CA ARG A 28 6.11 -1.18 13.62
C ARG A 28 7.22 -2.17 13.25
N GLY A 29 8.23 -1.72 12.49
CA GLY A 29 9.40 -2.49 12.07
C GLY A 29 9.20 -3.36 10.83
N HIS A 30 8.08 -3.21 10.12
CA HIS A 30 7.95 -3.83 8.79
C HIS A 30 8.85 -3.12 7.77
N GLU A 31 9.34 -3.87 6.79
CA GLU A 31 10.03 -3.30 5.63
C GLU A 31 8.98 -2.95 4.59
N VAL A 32 8.99 -1.71 4.07
CA VAL A 32 8.11 -1.30 2.98
C VAL A 32 8.88 -1.42 1.67
N SER A 33 8.36 -2.22 0.74
CA SER A 33 8.95 -2.48 -0.57
C SER A 33 8.17 -1.77 -1.66
N ASP A 34 8.88 -1.14 -2.60
CA ASP A 34 8.29 -0.58 -3.82
C ASP A 34 8.02 -1.67 -4.88
N GLU A 35 8.67 -2.83 -4.74
CA GLU A 35 8.55 -3.96 -5.65
C GLU A 35 7.62 -5.04 -5.06
N VAL A 36 6.58 -5.42 -5.82
CA VAL A 36 5.59 -6.43 -5.42
C VAL A 36 6.21 -7.82 -5.36
N ASP A 37 7.11 -8.15 -6.29
CA ASP A 37 7.74 -9.47 -6.41
C ASP A 37 8.70 -9.78 -5.24
N ASP A 38 9.11 -8.76 -4.49
CA ASP A 38 10.01 -8.85 -3.34
C ASP A 38 9.25 -8.74 -2.00
N ALA A 39 7.90 -8.74 -2.03
CA ALA A 39 7.08 -8.61 -0.83
C ALA A 39 6.55 -9.97 -0.32
N GLU A 40 6.58 -10.16 0.99
CA GLU A 40 5.91 -11.28 1.66
C GLU A 40 4.39 -11.04 1.77
N VAL A 41 3.99 -9.77 1.82
CA VAL A 41 2.59 -9.33 1.89
C VAL A 41 2.36 -8.19 0.90
N VAL A 42 1.26 -8.27 0.16
CA VAL A 42 0.82 -7.18 -0.73
C VAL A 42 -0.45 -6.57 -0.18
N LEU A 43 -0.44 -5.26 0.05
CA LEU A 43 -1.59 -4.48 0.48
C LEU A 43 -2.12 -3.66 -0.70
N VAL A 44 -3.33 -3.96 -1.14
CA VAL A 44 -3.99 -3.21 -2.22
C VAL A 44 -4.94 -2.18 -1.62
N ASN A 45 -4.62 -0.90 -1.76
CA ASN A 45 -5.47 0.21 -1.36
C ASN A 45 -6.26 0.70 -2.58
N THR A 46 -7.58 0.50 -2.60
CA THR A 46 -8.44 0.83 -3.74
C THR A 46 -9.70 1.56 -3.31
N CYS A 47 -10.41 2.19 -4.25
CA CYS A 47 -11.61 2.99 -3.97
C CYS A 47 -12.87 2.37 -4.58
N GLY A 48 -13.81 1.85 -3.79
CA GLY A 48 -14.99 1.14 -4.31
C GLY A 48 -16.00 1.95 -5.15
N PHE A 49 -15.73 3.23 -5.43
CA PHE A 49 -16.67 4.16 -6.10
C PHE A 49 -16.25 4.59 -7.50
N ILE A 50 -15.01 4.34 -7.93
CA ILE A 50 -14.48 4.81 -9.21
C ILE A 50 -14.11 3.63 -10.10
N ASP A 51 -14.32 3.76 -11.41
CA ASP A 51 -14.08 2.67 -12.37
C ASP A 51 -12.66 2.08 -12.32
N PRO A 52 -11.57 2.82 -12.03
CA PRO A 52 -10.24 2.24 -11.84
C PRO A 52 -10.12 1.21 -10.70
N ALA A 53 -11.17 1.04 -9.88
CA ALA A 53 -11.23 0.09 -8.78
C ALA A 53 -12.16 -1.11 -9.02
N ARG A 54 -12.83 -1.18 -10.18
CA ARG A 54 -13.66 -2.31 -10.60
C ARG A 54 -12.89 -3.30 -11.44
#